data_AF-A0A3C1ZHY4-F1
#
_entry.id   AF-A0A3C1ZHY4-F1
#
_cell.length_a   1.000
_cell.length_b   1.000
_cell.length_c   1.000
_cell.angle_alpha   90.00
_cell.angle_beta   90.00
_cell.angle_gamma   90.00
#
_symmetry.space_group_name_H-M   'P 1'
#
loop_
_entity.id
_entity.type
_entity.pdbx_description
1 polymer ?
#
loop_
_entity_poly.entity_id
_entity_poly.type
_entity_poly.pdbx_seq_one_letter_code
_entity_poly.pdbx_strand_id
1 'polypeptide(L)' 'LGASCAQYLKKGRGVRVVGRLKQDRWIDSEGKQRAKVKIVAEHVEFKAQKRGAK' A
#
# COMPACT_ATOMS: atom_id res chain seq x y z
N LEU A 1 4.46 9.10 7.09
CA LEU A 1 3.73 8.35 6.04
C LEU A 1 2.69 7.39 6.62
N GLY A 2 3.10 6.40 7.45
CA GLY A 2 2.18 5.38 8.00
C GLY A 2 0.97 5.95 8.74
N ALA A 3 1.16 6.94 9.61
CA ALA A 3 0.06 7.60 10.34
C ALA A 3 -0.94 8.31 9.41
N SER A 4 -0.45 9.04 8.40
CA SER A 4 -1.31 9.70 7.40
C SER A 4 -2.13 8.68 6.61
N CYS A 5 -1.53 7.55 6.23
CA CYS A 5 -2.28 6.46 5.59
C CYS A 5 -3.34 5.88 6.53
N ALA A 6 -3.02 5.65 7.81
CA ALA A 6 -4.01 5.15 8.77
C ALA A 6 -5.19 6.12 8.97
N GLN A 7 -4.94 7.43 8.95
CA GLN A 7 -5.98 8.44 9.14
C GLN A 7 -6.83 8.69 7.88
N TYR A 8 -6.20 8.71 6.70
CA TYR A 8 -6.84 9.20 5.47
C TYR A 8 -7.13 8.11 4.43
N LEU A 9 -6.45 6.96 4.45
CA LEU A 9 -6.69 5.88 3.51
C LEU A 9 -7.89 5.04 3.96
N LYS A 10 -8.89 4.94 3.10
CA LYS A 10 -10.04 4.04 3.27
C LYS A 10 -10.21 3.20 2.02
N LYS A 11 -10.85 2.03 2.15
CA LYS A 11 -11.18 1.16 1.02
C LYS A 11 -11.90 1.98 -0.06
N GLY A 12 -11.44 1.87 -1.31
CA GLY A 12 -11.99 2.60 -2.46
C GLY A 12 -11.45 4.01 -2.67
N ARG A 13 -10.63 4.57 -1.76
CA ARG A 13 -9.98 5.87 -2.00
C ARG A 13 -8.80 5.71 -2.96
N GLY A 14 -8.79 6.49 -4.04
CA GLY A 14 -7.67 6.53 -4.98
C GLY A 14 -6.44 7.19 -4.36
N VAL A 15 -5.27 6.60 -4.58
CA VAL A 15 -3.96 7.11 -4.14
C VAL A 15 -2.91 6.95 -5.23
N ARG A 16 -1.94 7.86 -5.26
CA ARG A 16 -0.69 7.73 -6.02
C ARG A 16 0.41 7.36 -5.04
N VAL A 17 1.17 6.32 -5.34
CA VAL A 17 2.28 5.86 -4.50
C VAL A 17 3.58 5.93 -5.30
N VAL A 18 4.61 6.55 -4.72
CA VAL A 18 5.97 6.58 -5.26
C VAL A 18 6.90 5.92 -4.26
N GLY A 19 7.81 5.11 -4.77
CA GLY A 19 8.83 4.44 -3.99
C GLY A 19 9.52 3.38 -4.84
N ARG A 20 9.95 2.31 -4.19
CA ARG A 20 10.77 1.27 -4.82
C ARG A 20 10.12 -0.10 -4.79
N LEU A 21 10.37 -0.89 -5.84
CA LEU A 21 9.97 -2.29 -5.90
C LEU A 21 10.87 -3.13 -4.98
N LYS A 22 10.26 -3.98 -4.16
CA LYS A 22 10.97 -4.94 -3.30
C LYS A 22 10.35 -6.32 -3.43
N GLN A 23 11.20 -7.33 -3.57
CA GLN A 23 10.79 -8.72 -3.44
C GLN A 23 11.30 -9.26 -2.09
N ASP A 24 10.38 -9.73 -1.26
CA ASP A 24 10.73 -10.50 -0.06
C ASP A 24 10.62 -12.00 -0.39
N ARG A 25 11.54 -12.80 0.13
CA ARG A 25 11.50 -14.26 0.11
C ARG A 25 11.65 -14.77 1.54
N TRP A 26 10.84 -15.74 1.94
CA TRP A 26 10.88 -16.35 3.26
C TRP A 26 10.33 -17.77 3.23
N ILE A 27 10.55 -18.51 4.31
CA ILE A 27 9.95 -19.84 4.55
C ILE A 27 8.73 -19.63 5.43
N ASP A 28 7.57 -20.15 5.03
CA ASP A 28 6.37 -20.09 5.86
C ASP A 28 6.41 -21.11 7.02
N SER A 29 5.41 -21.07 7.91
CA SER A 29 5.32 -21.98 9.05
C SER A 29 5.14 -23.46 8.65
N GLU A 30 4.80 -23.75 7.40
CA GLU A 30 4.68 -25.10 6.85
C GLU A 30 5.97 -25.56 6.14
N GLY A 31 7.04 -24.75 6.18
CA GLY A 31 8.33 -25.06 5.55
C GLY A 31 8.37 -24.76 4.05
N LYS A 32 7.33 -24.14 3.47
CA LYS A 32 7.27 -23.85 2.03
C LYS A 32 7.92 -22.50 1.71
N GLN A 33 8.65 -22.44 0.60
CA GLN A 33 9.21 -21.18 0.10
C GLN A 33 8.11 -20.25 -0.42
N ARG A 34 8.13 -19.00 0.03
CA ARG A 34 7.22 -17.94 -0.42
C ARG A 34 7.98 -16.75 -0.94
N ALA A 35 7.37 -16.05 -1.89
CA ALA A 35 7.87 -14.79 -2.41
C ALA A 35 6.72 -13.78 -2.52
N LYS A 36 6.99 -12.52 -2.23
CA LYS A 36 6.04 -11.42 -2.42
C LYS A 36 6.74 -10.19 -2.96
N VAL A 37 6.21 -9.68 -4.06
CA VAL A 37 6.60 -8.40 -4.63
C VAL A 37 5.71 -7.32 -4.03
N LYS A 38 6.32 -6.25 -3.53
CA LYS A 38 5.64 -5.11 -2.91
C LYS A 38 6.34 -3.81 -3.26
N ILE A 39 5.63 -2.71 -3.12
CA ILE A 39 6.22 -1.37 -3.20
C ILE A 39 6.51 -0.91 -1.77
N VAL A 40 7.75 -0.51 -1.52
CA VAL A 40 8.12 0.23 -0.30
C VAL A 40 7.89 1.70 -0.60
N ALA A 41 6.84 2.26 -0.02
CA ALA A 41 6.42 3.63 -0.29
C ALA A 41 7.32 4.66 0.41
N GLU A 42 7.74 5.66 -0.36
CA GLU A 42 8.49 6.83 0.11
C GLU A 42 7.57 8.06 0.15
N HIS A 43 6.70 8.20 -0.86
CA HIS A 43 5.68 9.25 -0.93
C HIS A 43 4.31 8.67 -1.31
N VAL A 44 3.26 9.20 -0.68
CA VAL A 44 1.86 8.86 -1.00
C VAL A 44 1.05 10.14 -1.12
N GLU A 45 0.31 10.26 -2.22
CA GLU A 45 -0.62 11.34 -2.47
C GLU A 45 -2.04 10.80 -2.56
N PHE A 46 -2.96 11.47 -1.88
CA PHE A 46 -4.36 11.06 -1.86
C PHE A 46 -5.13 11.81 -2.94
N LYS A 47 -5.87 11.08 -3.77
CA LYS A 47 -6.84 11.72 -4.68
C LYS A 47 -7.91 12.41 -3.84
N ALA A 48 -8.37 13.57 -4.30
CA ALA A 48 -9.51 14.25 -3.72
C ALA A 48 -10.71 13.29 -3.67
N GLN A 49 -11.34 13.17 -2.50
CA GLN A 49 -12.61 12.44 -2.42
C GLN A 49 -13.64 13.26 -3.17
N LYS A 50 -14.21 12.68 -4.24
CA LYS A 50 -15.45 13.22 -4.79
C LYS A 50 -16.48 13.14 -3.66
N ARG A 51 -16.93 14.30 -3.16
CA ARG A 51 -18.11 14.38 -2.31
C ARG A 51 -19.22 13.73 -3.12
N GLY A 52 -19.80 12.65 -2.61
CA GLY A 52 -20.68 11.76 -3.39
C GLY A 52 -21.64 12.58 -4.24
N ALA A 53 -21.70 12.29 -5.53
CA ALA A 53 -22.87 12.62 -6.31
C ALA A 53 -24.03 11.91 -5.62
N LYS A 54 -24.92 12.69 -5.01
CA LYS A 54 -26.28 12.24 -4.72
C LYS A 54 -27.01 12.09 -6.04
#